data_AF-A0A0Q4J423-F1
#
_entry.id   AF-A0A0Q4J423-F1
#
_cell.length_a   1.000
_cell.length_b   1.000
_cell.length_c   1.000
_cell.angle_alpha   90.00
_cell.angle_beta   90.00
_cell.angle_gamma   90.00
#
_symmetry.space_group_name_H-M   'P 1'
#
loop_
_entity.id
_entity.type
_entity.pdbx_description
1 polymer ?
#
loop_
_entity_poly.entity_id
_entity_poly.type
_entity_poly.pdbx_seq_one_letter_code
_entity_poly.pdbx_strand_id
1 'polypeptide(L)'
;MALGLAIAALAAAIGIGLILLQAGVSKLRHRALLPGVIANYRLLPSALVPPAATILPLAEIAIGATLIAGLAPVPVLLAMLLLATFAGAMAINIRRGRSHIDCGCGRSQLRHPIGWPLVVRNLLLIALVAPRLLPAPPLSSLDIATAAAGGIALFLAYHLLGALLALIASPAAAYRR
;
A
#
# COMPACT_ATOMS: atom_id res chain seq x y z
N MET A 1 10.35 4.51 -26.49
CA MET A 1 10.73 4.27 -25.07
C MET A 1 9.92 5.14 -24.10
N ALA A 2 9.79 6.45 -24.34
CA ALA A 2 9.02 7.35 -23.47
C ALA A 2 7.53 6.99 -23.31
N LEU A 3 6.85 6.57 -24.39
CA LEU A 3 5.43 6.19 -24.35
C LEU A 3 5.17 4.97 -23.45
N GLY A 4 5.95 3.89 -23.62
CA GLY A 4 5.80 2.68 -22.80
C GLY A 4 6.03 2.94 -21.31
N LEU A 5 7.00 3.79 -20.97
CA LEU A 5 7.24 4.21 -19.59
C LEU A 5 6.05 5.00 -19.01
N ALA A 6 5.44 5.89 -19.80
CA ALA A 6 4.27 6.64 -19.38
C ALA A 6 3.05 5.74 -19.13
N ILE A 7 2.82 4.75 -19.99
CA ILE A 7 1.75 3.74 -19.82
C ILE A 7 2.00 2.92 -18.55
N ALA A 8 3.22 2.44 -18.35
CA ALA A 8 3.59 1.67 -17.15
C ALA A 8 3.46 2.49 -15.86
N ALA A 9 3.85 3.77 -15.90
CA ALA A 9 3.73 4.68 -14.76
C ALA A 9 2.27 4.95 -14.39
N LEU A 10 1.40 5.13 -15.40
CA LEU A 10 -0.04 5.27 -15.17
C LEU A 10 -0.66 3.98 -14.64
N ALA A 11 -0.25 2.82 -15.17
CA ALA A 11 -0.67 1.51 -14.65
C ALA A 11 -0.30 1.34 -13.18
N ALA A 12 0.94 1.69 -12.81
CA ALA A 12 1.38 1.68 -11.42
C ALA A 12 0.55 2.62 -10.54
N ALA A 13 0.27 3.83 -11.01
CA ALA A 13 -0.58 4.80 -10.29
C ALA A 13 -1.99 4.25 -10.05
N ILE A 14 -2.63 3.67 -11.06
CA ILE A 14 -3.97 3.06 -10.94
C ILE A 14 -3.93 1.88 -9.96
N GLY A 15 -2.98 0.96 -10.12
CA GLY A 15 -2.87 -0.21 -9.25
C GLY A 15 -2.61 0.15 -7.79
N ILE A 16 -1.69 1.08 -7.53
CA ILE A 16 -1.40 1.60 -6.18
C ILE A 16 -2.59 2.38 -5.63
N GLY A 17 -3.28 3.15 -6.47
CA GLY A 17 -4.49 3.85 -6.10
C GLY A 17 -5.58 2.89 -5.61
N LEU A 18 -5.79 1.77 -6.32
CA LEU A 18 -6.72 0.71 -5.90
C LEU A 18 -6.30 0.05 -4.58
N ILE A 19 -5.00 -0.20 -4.38
CA ILE A 19 -4.46 -0.75 -3.13
C ILE A 19 -4.77 0.20 -1.96
N LEU A 20 -4.48 1.49 -2.10
CA LEU A 20 -4.71 2.50 -1.07
C LEU A 20 -6.21 2.68 -0.79
N LEU A 21 -7.03 2.74 -1.83
CA LEU A 21 -8.48 2.89 -1.70
C LEU A 21 -9.09 1.71 -0.94
N GLN A 22 -8.73 0.48 -1.30
CA GLN A 22 -9.18 -0.71 -0.56
C GLN A 22 -8.67 -0.70 0.88
N ALA A 23 -7.41 -0.35 1.10
CA ALA A 23 -6.82 -0.30 2.45
C ALA A 23 -7.57 0.70 3.34
N GLY A 24 -7.83 1.91 2.84
CA GLY A 24 -8.56 2.93 3.57
C GLY A 24 -10.01 2.53 3.86
N VAL A 25 -10.72 1.96 2.87
CA VAL A 25 -12.09 1.43 3.07
C VAL A 25 -12.10 0.33 4.14
N SER A 26 -11.15 -0.60 4.10
CA SER A 26 -11.06 -1.67 5.11
C SER A 26 -10.80 -1.11 6.51
N LYS A 27 -9.92 -0.11 6.62
CA LYS A 27 -9.62 0.58 7.89
C LYS A 27 -10.82 1.36 8.43
N LEU A 28 -11.60 2.02 7.58
CA LEU A 28 -12.84 2.69 8.01
C LEU A 28 -13.86 1.69 8.55
N ARG A 29 -14.02 0.53 7.90
CA ARG A 29 -14.92 -0.54 8.37
C ARG A 29 -14.53 -1.08 9.75
N HIS A 30 -13.23 -1.11 10.07
CA HIS A 30 -12.70 -1.61 11.33
C HIS A 30 -12.10 -0.50 12.21
N ARG A 31 -12.67 0.70 12.17
CA ARG A 31 -12.13 1.90 12.85
C ARG A 31 -11.86 1.71 14.35
N ALA A 32 -12.64 0.85 15.03
CA ALA A 32 -12.48 0.58 16.45
C ALA A 32 -11.14 -0.10 16.80
N LEU A 33 -10.56 -0.85 15.87
CA LEU A 33 -9.31 -1.58 16.08
C LEU A 33 -8.07 -0.75 15.73
N LEU A 34 -8.23 0.26 14.87
CA LEU A 34 -7.12 1.02 14.28
C LEU A 34 -6.28 1.79 15.31
N PRO A 35 -6.83 2.44 16.35
CA PRO A 35 -6.03 3.07 17.40
C PRO A 35 -5.09 2.08 18.11
N GLY A 36 -5.58 0.87 18.41
CA GLY A 36 -4.78 -0.19 19.03
C GLY A 36 -3.63 -0.65 18.13
N VAL A 37 -3.89 -0.80 16.83
CA VAL A 37 -2.85 -1.12 15.83
C VAL A 37 -1.79 -0.03 15.79
N ILE A 38 -2.17 1.25 15.68
CA ILE A 38 -1.22 2.37 15.62
C ILE A 38 -0.42 2.49 16.92
N ALA A 39 -1.06 2.33 18.07
CA ALA A 39 -0.40 2.36 19.38
C ALA A 39 0.66 1.25 19.52
N ASN A 40 0.41 0.07 18.95
CA ASN A 40 1.34 -1.07 19.01
C ASN A 40 2.68 -0.80 18.31
N TYR A 41 2.72 0.12 17.35
CA TYR A 41 3.97 0.55 16.71
C TYR A 41 4.87 1.35 17.67
N ARG A 42 4.33 1.94 18.75
CA ARG A 42 5.08 2.77 19.72
C ARG A 42 5.96 3.84 19.06
N LEU A 43 5.43 4.46 18.00
CA LEU A 43 6.08 5.56 17.27
C LEU A 43 5.43 6.91 17.52
N LEU A 44 4.14 6.92 17.90
CA LEU A 44 3.39 8.14 18.20
C LEU A 44 3.09 8.20 19.71
N PRO A 45 3.08 9.40 20.32
CA PRO A 45 2.55 9.60 21.66
C PRO A 45 1.04 9.29 21.69
N SER A 46 0.54 8.86 22.85
CA SER A 46 -0.87 8.44 23.04
C SER A 46 -1.88 9.49 22.58
N ALA A 47 -1.58 10.78 22.77
CA ALA A 47 -2.43 11.89 22.33
C ALA A 47 -2.60 11.98 20.80
N LEU A 48 -1.61 11.53 20.02
CA LEU A 48 -1.66 11.59 18.55
C LEU A 48 -2.23 10.31 17.90
N VAL A 49 -2.48 9.26 18.68
CA VAL A 49 -3.03 8.00 18.16
C VAL A 49 -4.46 8.16 17.62
N PRO A 50 -5.43 8.77 18.35
CA PRO A 50 -6.79 8.98 17.84
C PRO A 50 -6.89 9.83 16.56
N PRO A 51 -6.21 10.99 16.44
CA PRO A 51 -6.26 11.76 15.20
C PRO A 51 -5.59 11.01 14.04
N ALA A 52 -4.46 10.33 14.28
CA ALA A 52 -3.81 9.52 13.26
C ALA A 52 -4.74 8.38 12.76
N ALA A 53 -5.46 7.70 13.66
CA ALA A 53 -6.41 6.66 13.30
C ALA A 53 -7.59 7.18 12.45
N THR A 54 -7.93 8.46 12.57
CA THR A 54 -9.03 9.06 11.79
C THR A 54 -8.54 9.58 10.44
N ILE A 55 -7.39 10.28 10.43
CA ILE A 55 -6.84 10.93 9.25
C ILE A 55 -6.28 9.91 8.26
N LEU A 56 -5.60 8.87 8.74
CA LEU A 56 -4.92 7.87 7.90
C LEU A 56 -5.85 7.20 6.86
N PRO A 57 -7.01 6.63 7.23
CA PRO A 57 -7.89 5.99 6.25
C PRO A 57 -8.50 6.98 5.25
N LEU A 58 -8.77 8.22 5.67
CA LEU A 58 -9.26 9.28 4.78
C LEU A 58 -8.19 9.69 3.77
N ALA A 59 -6.95 9.84 4.23
CA ALA A 59 -5.80 10.13 3.37
C ALA A 59 -5.58 9.01 2.35
N GLU A 60 -5.66 7.74 2.77
CA GLU A 60 -5.55 6.58 1.87
C GLU A 60 -6.59 6.59 0.76
N ILE A 61 -7.86 6.87 1.09
CA ILE A 61 -8.95 6.92 0.12
C ILE A 61 -8.77 8.12 -0.83
N ALA A 62 -8.48 9.30 -0.29
CA ALA A 62 -8.33 10.52 -1.08
C ALA A 62 -7.14 10.43 -2.06
N ILE A 63 -5.99 9.97 -1.57
CA ILE A 63 -4.80 9.75 -2.40
C ILE A 63 -5.07 8.65 -3.43
N GLY A 64 -5.71 7.55 -3.03
CA GLY A 64 -6.05 6.45 -3.92
C GLY A 64 -6.98 6.87 -5.07
N ALA A 65 -8.06 7.60 -4.76
CA ALA A 65 -9.02 8.09 -5.75
C ALA A 65 -8.38 9.08 -6.72
N THR A 66 -7.56 10.02 -6.23
CA THR A 66 -6.90 11.01 -7.08
C THR A 66 -5.81 10.40 -7.96
N LEU A 67 -5.11 9.35 -7.49
CA LEU A 67 -4.20 8.56 -8.32
C LEU A 67 -4.93 7.81 -9.45
N ILE A 68 -6.07 7.19 -9.16
CA ILE A 68 -6.88 6.47 -10.17
C ILE A 68 -7.40 7.47 -11.22
N ALA A 69 -7.78 8.67 -10.81
CA ALA A 69 -8.16 9.76 -11.71
C ALA A 69 -6.98 10.32 -12.54
N GLY A 70 -5.76 9.80 -12.35
CA GLY A 70 -4.60 10.14 -13.16
C GLY A 70 -3.92 11.47 -12.78
N LEU A 71 -4.30 12.09 -11.64
CA LEU A 71 -3.75 13.37 -11.20
C LEU A 71 -2.28 13.23 -10.75
N ALA A 72 -1.46 14.19 -11.17
CA ALA A 72 -0.05 14.30 -10.83
C ALA A 72 0.33 15.80 -10.81
N PRO A 73 1.37 16.23 -10.07
CA PRO A 73 2.31 15.40 -9.30
C PRO A 73 1.91 15.16 -7.84
N VAL A 74 0.98 15.96 -7.29
CA VAL A 74 0.71 16.00 -5.84
C VAL A 74 0.25 14.64 -5.27
N PRO A 75 -0.75 13.93 -5.85
CA PRO A 75 -1.15 12.62 -5.33
C PRO A 75 -0.04 11.57 -5.37
N VAL A 76 0.84 11.63 -6.38
CA VAL A 76 1.99 10.71 -6.51
C VAL A 76 2.96 10.92 -5.35
N LEU A 77 3.32 12.18 -5.06
CA LEU A 77 4.21 12.51 -3.94
C LEU A 77 3.61 12.10 -2.59
N LEU A 78 2.31 12.35 -2.39
CA LEU A 78 1.61 11.95 -1.18
C LEU A 78 1.55 10.43 -1.01
N ALA A 79 1.31 9.68 -2.09
CA ALA A 79 1.34 8.22 -2.07
C ALA A 79 2.74 7.67 -1.73
N MET A 80 3.78 8.23 -2.34
CA MET A 80 5.17 7.86 -2.04
C MET A 80 5.51 8.13 -0.57
N LEU A 81 5.16 9.30 -0.05
CA LEU A 81 5.38 9.68 1.34
C LEU A 81 4.63 8.74 2.31
N LEU A 82 3.38 8.41 2.00
CA LEU A 82 2.57 7.51 2.81
C LEU A 82 3.17 6.10 2.84
N LEU A 83 3.53 5.55 1.67
CA LEU A 83 4.19 4.25 1.56
C LEU A 83 5.54 4.22 2.29
N ALA A 84 6.32 5.30 2.19
CA ALA A 84 7.60 5.44 2.87
C ALA A 84 7.43 5.50 4.40
N THR A 85 6.39 6.19 4.87
CA THR A 85 6.04 6.27 6.29
C THR A 85 5.67 4.88 6.83
N PHE A 86 4.85 4.11 6.11
CA PHE A 86 4.54 2.73 6.47
C PHE A 86 5.80 1.84 6.46
N ALA A 87 6.64 1.95 5.42
CA ALA A 87 7.88 1.19 5.31
C ALA A 87 8.85 1.49 6.47
N GLY A 88 9.04 2.76 6.81
CA GLY A 88 9.87 3.21 7.92
C GLY A 88 9.32 2.75 9.26
N ALA A 89 8.01 2.88 9.49
CA ALA A 89 7.37 2.44 10.72
C ALA A 89 7.53 0.93 10.95
N MET A 90 7.41 0.13 9.90
CA MET A 90 7.65 -1.32 9.93
C MET A 90 9.14 -1.62 10.17
N ALA A 91 10.05 -1.00 9.40
CA ALA A 91 11.49 -1.24 9.51
C ALA A 91 12.03 -0.92 10.92
N ILE A 92 11.58 0.18 11.54
CA ILE A 92 11.95 0.55 12.92
C ILE A 92 11.48 -0.54 13.90
N ASN A 93 10.24 -1.03 13.78
CA ASN A 93 9.73 -2.05 14.70
C ASN A 93 10.39 -3.42 14.49
N ILE A 94 10.69 -3.80 13.26
CA ILE A 94 11.46 -5.03 12.96
C ILE A 94 12.85 -4.95 13.60
N ARG A 95 13.55 -3.81 13.45
CA ARG A 95 14.86 -3.59 14.10
C ARG A 95 14.80 -3.61 15.63
N ARG A 96 13.66 -3.27 16.23
CA ARG A 96 13.40 -3.37 17.68
C ARG A 96 12.99 -4.78 18.13
N GLY A 97 13.01 -5.80 17.25
CA GLY A 97 12.57 -7.16 17.56
C GLY A 97 11.05 -7.31 17.67
N ARG A 98 10.28 -6.31 17.24
CA ARG A 98 8.81 -6.27 17.35
C ARG A 98 8.14 -6.71 16.05
N SER A 99 8.55 -7.84 15.47
CA SER A 99 7.98 -8.35 14.22
C SER A 99 6.58 -8.97 14.37
N HIS A 100 6.17 -9.34 15.59
CA HIS A 100 4.88 -9.96 15.86
C HIS A 100 3.68 -8.98 15.82
N ILE A 101 3.91 -7.68 15.59
CA ILE A 101 2.83 -6.69 15.51
C ILE A 101 2.12 -6.76 14.15
N ASP A 102 0.84 -6.42 14.13
CA ASP A 102 0.05 -6.43 12.91
C ASP A 102 0.40 -5.24 12.01
N CYS A 103 0.54 -5.49 10.71
CA CYS A 103 0.76 -4.45 9.70
C CYS A 103 -0.42 -3.47 9.54
N GLY A 104 -1.62 -3.81 10.04
CA GLY A 104 -2.79 -2.94 10.00
C GLY A 104 -3.41 -2.76 8.61
N CYS A 105 -3.00 -3.53 7.60
CA CYS A 105 -3.49 -3.44 6.22
C CYS A 105 -4.93 -3.99 6.02
N GLY A 106 -5.71 -4.21 7.09
CA GLY A 106 -7.15 -4.50 6.99
C GLY A 106 -7.52 -5.94 6.65
N ARG A 107 -6.65 -6.93 6.89
CA ARG A 107 -7.01 -8.36 6.86
C ARG A 107 -7.38 -8.81 8.28
N SER A 108 -8.65 -8.63 8.66
CA SER A 108 -9.14 -8.86 10.03
C SER A 108 -9.14 -10.33 10.49
N GLN A 109 -8.89 -11.29 9.60
CA GLN A 109 -9.07 -12.71 9.90
C GLN A 109 -7.75 -13.45 10.25
N LEU A 110 -6.59 -12.88 9.94
CA LEU A 110 -5.28 -13.50 10.23
C LEU A 110 -4.29 -12.40 10.61
N ARG A 111 -3.89 -12.34 11.89
CA ARG A 111 -2.83 -11.43 12.37
C ARG A 111 -1.62 -11.57 11.45
N HIS A 112 -1.30 -10.53 10.68
CA HIS A 112 -0.19 -10.57 9.74
C HIS A 112 1.03 -9.88 10.36
N PRO A 113 2.00 -10.64 10.89
CA PRO A 113 3.18 -10.05 11.50
C PRO A 113 3.93 -9.20 10.48
N ILE A 114 4.47 -8.08 10.93
CA ILE A 114 5.34 -7.26 10.08
C ILE A 114 6.66 -8.00 9.80
N GLY A 115 7.13 -7.89 8.55
CA GLY A 115 8.40 -8.48 8.13
C GLY A 115 9.06 -7.67 7.03
N TRP A 116 10.34 -7.94 6.79
CA TRP A 116 11.12 -7.30 5.73
C TRP A 116 10.48 -7.39 4.33
N PRO A 117 9.76 -8.47 3.95
CA PRO A 117 9.05 -8.51 2.67
C PRO A 117 8.03 -7.38 2.51
N LEU A 118 7.35 -6.95 3.59
CA LEU A 118 6.40 -5.83 3.52
C LEU A 118 7.09 -4.48 3.33
N VAL A 119 8.27 -4.31 3.93
CA VAL A 119 9.10 -3.10 3.74
C VAL A 119 9.56 -3.02 2.30
N VAL A 120 10.16 -4.10 1.77
CA VAL A 120 10.62 -4.17 0.37
C VAL A 120 9.45 -3.93 -0.59
N ARG A 121 8.29 -4.55 -0.34
CA ARG A 121 7.08 -4.33 -1.14
C ARG A 121 6.70 -2.84 -1.23
N ASN A 122 6.67 -2.11 -0.12
CA ASN A 122 6.35 -0.68 -0.15
C ASN A 122 7.41 0.13 -0.92
N LEU A 123 8.70 -0.21 -0.78
CA LEU A 123 9.77 0.44 -1.55
C LEU A 123 9.65 0.16 -3.05
N LEU A 124 9.26 -1.05 -3.44
CA LEU A 124 8.98 -1.39 -4.84
C LEU A 124 7.78 -0.63 -5.39
N LEU A 125 6.70 -0.48 -4.62
CA LEU A 125 5.54 0.33 -5.04
C LEU A 125 5.92 1.81 -5.23
N ILE A 126 6.78 2.36 -4.36
CA ILE A 126 7.34 3.71 -4.53
C ILE A 126 8.13 3.81 -5.84
N ALA A 127 9.01 2.85 -6.11
CA ALA A 127 9.81 2.82 -7.33
C ALA A 127 8.95 2.69 -8.60
N LEU A 128 7.85 1.94 -8.54
CA LEU A 128 6.92 1.76 -9.66
C LEU A 128 6.12 3.02 -9.98
N VAL A 129 5.71 3.81 -8.98
CA VAL A 129 4.92 5.03 -9.21
C VAL A 129 5.78 6.26 -9.52
N ALA A 130 7.04 6.28 -9.07
CA ALA A 130 7.94 7.42 -9.23
C ALA A 130 8.07 7.94 -10.68
N PRO A 131 8.11 7.10 -11.74
CA PRO A 131 8.17 7.57 -13.13
C PRO A 131 6.97 8.43 -13.55
N ARG A 132 5.84 8.40 -12.81
CA ARG A 132 4.67 9.24 -13.09
C ARG A 132 4.95 10.74 -12.91
N LEU A 133 6.02 11.08 -12.18
CA LEU A 133 6.50 12.46 -11.98
C LEU A 133 7.28 13.00 -13.19
N LEU A 134 7.68 12.13 -14.12
CA LEU A 134 8.39 12.55 -15.31
C LEU A 134 7.42 13.15 -16.35
N PRO A 135 7.88 14.08 -17.20
CA PRO A 135 7.09 14.56 -18.33
C PRO A 135 6.66 13.39 -19.22
N ALA A 136 5.37 13.33 -19.54
CA ALA A 136 4.78 12.26 -20.35
C ALA A 136 4.19 12.83 -21.65
N PRO A 137 4.30 12.11 -22.78
CA PRO A 137 3.57 12.46 -23.98
C PRO A 137 2.05 12.34 -23.76
N PRO A 138 1.22 13.00 -24.58
CA PRO A 138 -0.22 12.81 -24.54
C PRO A 138 -0.56 11.33 -24.79
N LEU A 139 -1.43 10.77 -23.95
CA LEU A 139 -1.85 9.37 -24.03
C LEU A 139 -3.14 9.26 -24.83
N SER A 140 -3.20 8.29 -25.74
CA SER A 140 -4.44 7.95 -26.44
C SER A 140 -5.40 7.18 -25.53
N SER A 141 -6.66 7.04 -25.95
CA SER A 141 -7.64 6.23 -25.21
C SER A 141 -7.21 4.76 -25.07
N LEU A 142 -6.50 4.22 -26.07
CA LEU A 142 -5.97 2.87 -26.04
C LEU A 142 -4.83 2.74 -25.02
N ASP A 143 -3.97 3.74 -24.92
CA ASP A 143 -2.89 3.77 -23.92
C ASP A 143 -3.45 3.82 -22.50
N ILE A 144 -4.51 4.62 -22.28
CA ILE A 144 -5.22 4.70 -21.00
C ILE A 144 -5.90 3.37 -20.67
N ALA A 145 -6.57 2.73 -21.63
CA ALA A 145 -7.18 1.42 -21.44
C ALA A 145 -6.13 0.35 -21.09
N THR A 146 -4.98 0.39 -21.76
CA THR A 146 -3.84 -0.51 -21.50
C THR A 146 -3.27 -0.27 -20.10
N ALA A 147 -3.10 1.00 -19.70
CA ALA A 147 -2.66 1.35 -18.36
C ALA A 147 -3.66 0.90 -17.29
N ALA A 148 -4.96 1.06 -17.52
CA ALA A 148 -6.01 0.61 -16.61
C ALA A 148 -5.99 -0.91 -16.44
N ALA A 149 -5.89 -1.67 -17.53
CA ALA A 149 -5.74 -3.12 -17.48
C ALA A 149 -4.47 -3.54 -16.72
N GLY A 150 -3.34 -2.87 -16.98
CA GLY A 150 -2.09 -3.09 -16.27
C GLY A 150 -2.18 -2.78 -14.77
N GLY A 151 -2.89 -1.70 -14.40
CA GLY A 151 -3.10 -1.32 -13.00
C GLY A 151 -3.99 -2.31 -12.24
N ILE A 152 -5.05 -2.81 -12.89
CA ILE A 152 -5.88 -3.89 -12.33
C ILE A 152 -5.06 -5.17 -12.17
N ALA A 153 -4.26 -5.54 -13.17
CA ALA A 153 -3.38 -6.70 -13.09
C ALA A 153 -2.38 -6.58 -11.93
N LEU A 154 -1.76 -5.41 -11.75
CA LEU A 154 -0.86 -5.12 -10.62
C LEU A 154 -1.57 -5.26 -9.27
N PHE A 155 -2.79 -4.73 -9.15
CA PHE A 155 -3.60 -4.84 -7.94
C PHE A 155 -3.95 -6.30 -7.60
N LEU A 156 -4.34 -7.10 -8.61
CA LEU A 156 -4.61 -8.53 -8.42
C LEU A 156 -3.34 -9.31 -8.05
N ALA A 157 -2.22 -9.04 -8.73
CA ALA A 157 -0.92 -9.64 -8.43
C ALA A 157 -0.46 -9.33 -7.00
N TYR A 158 -0.68 -8.09 -6.53
CA TYR A 158 -0.40 -7.69 -5.15
C TYR A 158 -1.18 -8.54 -4.13
N HIS A 159 -2.47 -8.77 -4.38
CA HIS A 159 -3.30 -9.60 -3.49
C HIS A 159 -2.92 -11.06 -3.52
N LEU A 160 -2.65 -11.59 -4.72
CA LEU A 160 -2.21 -12.96 -4.93
C LEU A 160 -0.89 -13.22 -4.21
N LEU A 161 0.11 -12.36 -4.39
CA LEU A 161 1.40 -12.47 -3.69
C LEU A 161 1.20 -12.43 -2.17
N GLY A 162 0.36 -11.51 -1.69
CA GLY A 162 0.03 -11.44 -0.26
C GLY A 162 -0.68 -12.70 0.27
N ALA A 163 -1.51 -13.36 -0.53
CA ALA A 163 -2.16 -14.62 -0.16
C ALA A 163 -1.17 -15.79 -0.18
N LEU A 164 -0.30 -15.87 -1.19
CA LEU A 164 0.73 -16.92 -1.29
C LEU A 164 1.73 -16.84 -0.14
N LEU A 165 2.23 -15.64 0.18
CA LEU A 165 3.15 -15.45 1.32
C LEU A 165 2.49 -15.82 2.65
N ALA A 166 1.20 -15.51 2.82
CA ALA A 166 0.42 -15.92 3.99
C ALA A 166 0.31 -17.45 4.12
N LEU A 167 0.08 -18.15 3.01
CA LEU A 167 -0.02 -19.61 2.97
C LEU A 167 1.32 -20.28 3.31
N ILE A 168 2.43 -19.78 2.74
CA ILE A 168 3.78 -20.28 3.02
C ILE A 168 4.15 -20.08 4.49
N ALA A 169 3.74 -18.95 5.08
CA ALA A 169 4.00 -18.64 6.49
C ALA A 169 3.06 -19.38 7.47
N SER A 170 1.98 -20.01 7.00
CA SER A 170 1.01 -20.67 7.88
C SER A 170 1.52 -22.05 8.33
N PRO A 171 1.46 -22.38 9.64
CA PRO A 171 1.99 -23.63 10.19
C PRO A 171 1.28 -24.91 9.72
N ALA A 172 0.23 -24.82 8.89
CA ALA A 172 -0.43 -25.98 8.26
C ALA A 172 0.50 -26.77 7.31
N ALA A 173 1.61 -26.19 6.84
CA ALA A 173 2.66 -26.92 6.13
C ALA A 173 3.51 -27.81 7.06
N ALA A 174 3.52 -27.54 8.37
CA ALA A 174 4.30 -28.28 9.37
C ALA A 174 3.58 -29.53 9.90
N TYR A 175 2.25 -29.64 9.75
CA TYR A 175 1.45 -30.80 10.19
C TYR A 175 1.30 -31.90 9.12
N ARG A 176 2.00 -31.75 7.99
CA ARG A 176 1.94 -32.68 6.84
C ARG A 176 3.25 -33.47 6.66
N ARG A 177 3.89 -33.84 7.78
CA ARG A 177 5.04 -34.75 7.86
C ARG A 177 4.81 -35.77 8.96
#